data_AF-A0A1H3Q179-F1
#
_entry.id   AF-A0A1H3Q179-F1
#
_cell.length_a   1.000
_cell.length_b   1.000
_cell.length_c   1.000
_cell.angle_alpha   90.00
_cell.angle_beta   90.00
_cell.angle_gamma   90.00
#
_symmetry.space_group_name_H-M   'P 1'
#
loop_
_entity.id
_entity.type
_entity.pdbx_description
1 polymer ?
#
loop_
_entity_poly.entity_id
_entity_poly.type
_entity_poly.pdbx_seq_one_letter_code
_entity_poly.pdbx_strand_id
1 'polypeptide(L)'
;MTWYLTLYPPSHRPDPIPARPVLDYLATLPELRRAGPAEFDAADGEPWVHVVVIEARADGGYARATGAPAPERTNLVELVCAYDASMQWYDLLARRIAAHLDWVAVEAGEERQLWPPSRG
;
A
#
# COMPACT_ATOMS: atom_id res chain seq x y z
N MET A 1 11.43 14.09 -6.11
CA MET A 1 10.07 14.22 -5.53
C MET A 1 9.57 12.81 -5.22
N THR A 2 8.69 12.67 -4.23
CA THR A 2 7.99 11.41 -3.95
C THR A 2 6.53 11.57 -4.34
N TRP A 3 5.89 10.46 -4.68
CA TRP A 3 4.46 10.38 -4.96
C TRP A 3 3.88 9.15 -4.24
N TYR A 4 2.57 9.12 -4.07
CA TYR A 4 1.92 8.15 -3.19
C TYR A 4 0.89 7.33 -3.96
N LEU A 5 0.96 6.01 -3.79
CA LEU A 5 -0.11 5.10 -4.18
C LEU A 5 -0.85 4.66 -2.92
N THR A 6 -2.16 4.85 -2.92
CA THR A 6 -3.02 4.58 -1.78
C THR A 6 -3.93 3.42 -2.11
N LEU A 7 -3.92 2.40 -1.25
CA LEU A 7 -4.78 1.25 -1.33
C LEU A 7 -5.75 1.24 -0.16
N TYR A 8 -7.04 1.10 -0.44
CA TYR A 8 -8.09 1.13 0.58
C TYR A 8 -9.27 0.21 0.23
N PRO A 9 -10.05 -0.25 1.23
CA PRO A 9 -11.22 -1.09 0.98
C PRO A 9 -12.24 -0.42 0.05
N PRO A 10 -12.94 -1.18 -0.80
CA PRO A 10 -13.96 -0.60 -1.66
C PRO A 10 -15.14 -0.06 -0.84
N SER A 11 -15.86 0.92 -1.37
CA SER A 11 -16.92 1.64 -0.64
C SER A 11 -18.07 0.75 -0.11
N HIS A 12 -18.31 -0.40 -0.73
CA HIS A 12 -19.32 -1.37 -0.29
C HIS A 12 -18.84 -2.28 0.85
N ARG A 13 -17.55 -2.22 1.21
CA ARG A 13 -16.91 -2.97 2.31
C ARG A 13 -15.83 -2.08 2.97
N PRO A 14 -16.20 -1.03 3.70
CA PRO A 14 -15.26 -0.04 4.23
C PRO A 14 -14.52 -0.52 5.51
N ASP A 15 -14.97 -1.62 6.12
CA ASP A 15 -14.48 -2.05 7.42
C ASP A 15 -13.01 -2.51 7.36
N PRO A 16 -12.17 -2.11 8.35
CA PRO A 16 -10.80 -2.59 8.45
C PRO A 16 -10.72 -4.11 8.55
N ILE A 17 -9.78 -4.75 7.87
CA ILE A 17 -9.52 -6.19 7.95
C ILE A 17 -8.38 -6.49 8.93
N PRO A 18 -8.19 -7.74 9.41
CA PRO A 18 -7.02 -8.09 10.20
C PRO A 18 -5.72 -7.76 9.47
N ALA A 19 -4.78 -7.08 10.13
CA ALA A 19 -3.54 -6.64 9.49
C ALA A 19 -2.55 -7.79 9.26
N ARG A 20 -2.55 -8.81 10.14
CA ARG A 20 -1.57 -9.91 10.08
C ARG A 20 -1.56 -10.65 8.73
N PRO A 21 -2.70 -11.08 8.15
CA PRO A 21 -2.70 -11.68 6.81
C PRO A 21 -2.13 -10.76 5.71
N VAL A 22 -2.37 -9.45 5.81
CA VAL A 22 -1.81 -8.46 4.87
C VAL A 22 -0.29 -8.39 5.00
N LEU A 23 0.21 -8.31 6.25
CA LEU A 23 1.63 -8.28 6.55
C LEU A 23 2.34 -9.57 6.13
N ASP A 24 1.69 -10.72 6.33
CA ASP A 24 2.22 -12.03 5.94
C ASP A 24 2.29 -12.13 4.40
N TYR A 25 1.26 -11.67 3.69
CA TYR A 25 1.27 -11.63 2.22
C TYR A 25 2.37 -10.70 1.67
N LEU A 26 2.49 -9.48 2.18
CA LEU A 26 3.53 -8.54 1.73
C LEU A 26 4.94 -9.11 1.94
N ALA A 27 5.15 -9.90 3.00
CA ALA A 27 6.42 -10.58 3.24
C ALA A 27 6.73 -11.72 2.25
N THR A 28 5.75 -12.16 1.45
CA THR A 28 5.96 -13.14 0.37
C THR A 28 6.35 -12.50 -0.96
N LEU A 29 6.24 -11.17 -1.09
CA LEU A 29 6.54 -10.46 -2.33
C LEU A 29 8.06 -10.29 -2.48
N PRO A 30 8.69 -10.83 -3.55
CA PRO A 30 10.14 -10.71 -3.75
C PRO A 30 10.60 -9.26 -3.95
N GLU A 31 9.71 -8.37 -4.36
CA GLU A 31 9.98 -6.95 -4.55
C GLU A 31 10.19 -6.19 -3.22
N LEU A 32 9.79 -6.80 -2.09
CA LEU A 32 9.74 -6.15 -0.78
C LEU A 32 10.59 -6.88 0.26
N ARG A 33 11.20 -6.09 1.15
CA ARG A 33 11.90 -6.55 2.34
C ARG A 33 11.26 -5.93 3.57
N ARG A 34 10.99 -6.74 4.60
CA ARG A 34 10.47 -6.23 5.87
C ARG A 34 11.46 -5.23 6.49
N ALA A 35 11.00 -4.02 6.75
CA ALA A 35 11.79 -2.93 7.33
C ALA A 35 11.39 -2.63 8.79
N GLY A 36 10.14 -2.92 9.15
CA GLY A 36 9.63 -2.71 10.50
C GLY A 36 8.36 -3.50 10.80
N PRO A 37 7.69 -3.25 11.94
CA PRO A 37 6.51 -4.02 12.34
C PRO A 37 5.35 -3.94 11.34
N ALA A 38 5.18 -2.83 10.63
CA ALA A 38 4.17 -2.69 9.56
C ALA A 38 4.74 -2.00 8.31
N GLU A 39 6.06 -2.11 8.12
CA GLU A 39 6.82 -1.35 7.14
C GLU A 39 7.64 -2.31 6.28
N PHE A 40 7.69 -2.04 4.98
CA PHE A 40 8.50 -2.75 4.01
C PHE A 40 9.22 -1.74 3.14
N ASP A 41 10.48 -2.02 2.82
CA ASP A 41 11.24 -1.28 1.82
C ASP A 41 11.40 -2.14 0.57
N ALA A 42 11.85 -1.52 -0.53
CA ALA A 42 12.33 -2.22 -1.70
C ALA A 42 13.37 -3.30 -1.34
N ALA A 43 13.28 -4.45 -1.99
CA ALA A 43 14.36 -5.43 -2.00
C ALA A 43 15.60 -4.91 -2.77
N ASP A 44 16.76 -5.53 -2.56
CA ASP A 44 18.00 -5.11 -3.21
C ASP A 44 17.88 -5.21 -4.74
N GLY A 45 18.16 -4.10 -5.43
CA GLY A 45 18.10 -4.01 -6.89
C GLY A 45 16.76 -3.55 -7.47
N GLU A 46 15.73 -3.42 -6.64
CA GLU A 46 14.43 -2.87 -7.06
C GLU A 46 14.38 -1.34 -6.94
N PRO A 47 13.48 -0.66 -7.67
CA PRO A 47 13.21 0.77 -7.49
C PRO A 47 12.84 1.12 -6.04
N TRP A 48 13.25 2.30 -5.57
CA TRP A 48 13.01 2.71 -4.19
C TRP A 48 11.51 2.87 -3.90
N VAL A 49 11.01 2.08 -2.96
CA VAL A 49 9.65 2.16 -2.42
C VAL A 49 9.67 1.93 -0.92
N HIS A 50 8.80 2.63 -0.21
CA HIS A 50 8.47 2.34 1.19
C HIS A 50 6.97 2.05 1.29
N VAL A 51 6.61 0.87 1.79
CA VAL A 51 5.23 0.41 1.96
C VAL A 51 4.89 0.36 3.43
N VAL A 52 3.76 0.97 3.81
CA VAL A 52 3.29 0.99 5.19
C VAL A 52 1.85 0.48 5.28
N VAL A 53 1.60 -0.40 6.25
CA VAL A 53 0.26 -0.91 6.59
C VAL A 53 -0.29 -0.11 7.77
N ILE A 54 -1.47 0.48 7.57
CA ILE A 54 -2.03 1.51 8.45
C ILE A 54 -3.47 1.16 8.82
N GLU A 55 -3.87 1.52 10.05
CA GLU A 55 -5.26 1.68 10.44
C GLU A 55 -5.57 3.19 10.46
N ALA A 56 -6.18 3.68 9.39
CA ALA A 56 -6.62 5.06 9.27
C ALA A 56 -7.92 5.28 10.05
N ARG A 57 -8.06 6.47 10.62
CA ARG A 57 -9.29 6.92 11.29
C ARG A 57 -10.41 7.12 10.26
N ALA A 58 -11.63 7.29 10.77
CA ALA A 58 -12.82 7.49 9.94
C ALA A 58 -12.75 8.74 9.03
N ASP A 59 -11.94 9.74 9.39
CA ASP A 59 -11.68 10.93 8.57
C ASP A 59 -10.57 10.71 7.51
N GLY A 60 -10.05 9.49 7.38
CA GLY A 60 -8.93 9.14 6.51
C GLY A 60 -7.57 9.53 7.09
N GLY A 61 -7.54 10.24 8.22
CA GLY A 61 -6.31 10.67 8.87
C GLY A 61 -5.62 9.50 9.59
N TYR A 62 -4.30 9.50 9.57
CA TYR A 62 -3.51 8.56 10.35
C TYR A 62 -2.24 9.23 10.88
N ALA A 63 -1.71 8.71 11.98
CA ALA A 63 -0.42 9.09 12.52
C ALA A 63 0.26 7.82 13.00
N ARG A 64 1.43 7.53 12.45
CA ARG A 64 2.22 6.36 12.83
C ARG A 64 3.65 6.78 13.07
N ALA A 65 4.15 6.54 14.28
CA ALA A 65 5.56 6.73 14.59
C ALA A 65 6.38 5.60 13.95
N THR A 66 7.57 5.93 13.44
CA THR A 66 8.54 4.93 12.96
C THR A 66 8.83 3.92 14.06
N GLY A 67 8.78 2.63 13.71
CA GLY A 67 9.01 1.54 14.68
C GLY A 67 7.88 1.28 15.67
N ALA A 68 6.72 1.95 15.53
CA ALA A 68 5.52 1.60 16.28
C ALA A 68 5.14 0.11 16.04
N PRO A 69 4.42 -0.53 16.97
CA PRO A 69 3.86 -1.86 16.73
C PRO A 69 3.02 -1.92 15.45
N ALA A 70 2.86 -3.14 14.91
CA ALA A 70 1.91 -3.35 13.83
C ALA A 70 0.48 -3.10 14.33
N PRO A 71 -0.41 -2.48 13.54
CA PRO A 71 -1.80 -2.36 13.93
C PRO A 71 -2.45 -3.76 13.96
N GLU A 72 -3.52 -3.93 14.73
CA GLU A 72 -4.28 -5.18 14.74
C GLU A 72 -5.16 -5.32 13.49
N ARG A 73 -5.70 -4.19 13.02
CA ARG A 73 -6.52 -4.09 11.82
C ARG A 73 -5.92 -3.10 10.83
N THR A 74 -6.39 -3.12 9.59
CA THR A 74 -5.95 -2.21 8.55
C THR A 74 -7.07 -1.93 7.56
N ASN A 75 -7.16 -0.68 7.14
CA ASN A 75 -8.03 -0.18 6.08
C ASN A 75 -7.23 0.70 5.09
N LEU A 76 -5.90 0.69 5.18
CA LEU A 76 -5.05 1.54 4.39
C LEU A 76 -3.67 0.90 4.22
N VAL A 77 -3.23 0.79 2.97
CA VAL A 77 -1.83 0.51 2.64
C VAL A 77 -1.34 1.65 1.76
N GLU A 78 -0.21 2.24 2.11
CA GLU A 78 0.38 3.35 1.36
C GLU A 78 1.75 2.94 0.83
N LEU A 79 2.01 3.25 -0.44
CA LEU A 79 3.32 3.11 -1.07
C LEU A 79 3.87 4.50 -1.35
N VAL A 80 4.96 4.85 -0.67
CA VAL A 80 5.76 6.04 -0.94
C VAL A 80 6.77 5.68 -2.01
N CYS A 81 6.61 6.27 -3.19
CA CYS A 81 7.37 5.92 -4.38
C CYS A 81 8.34 7.05 -4.76
N ALA A 82 9.51 6.70 -5.29
CA ALA A 82 10.35 7.70 -5.93
C ALA A 82 9.70 8.16 -7.25
N TYR A 83 9.76 9.46 -7.53
CA TYR A 83 9.35 10.00 -8.82
C TYR A 83 10.48 9.79 -9.83
N ASP A 84 10.44 8.65 -10.53
CA ASP A 84 11.46 8.22 -11.49
C ASP A 84 10.86 7.47 -12.70
N ALA A 85 11.72 6.92 -13.58
CA ALA A 85 11.30 6.22 -14.80
C ALA A 85 10.56 4.89 -14.55
N SER A 86 10.45 4.45 -13.29
CA SER A 86 9.88 3.16 -12.87
C SER A 86 8.40 3.27 -12.50
N MET A 87 7.68 4.31 -12.95
CA MET A 87 6.24 4.49 -12.67
C MET A 87 5.41 3.22 -12.92
N GLN A 88 5.67 2.52 -14.03
CA GLN A 88 4.96 1.27 -14.35
C GLN A 88 5.24 0.15 -13.35
N TRP A 89 6.45 0.11 -12.76
CA TRP A 89 6.80 -0.88 -11.74
C TRP A 89 5.99 -0.66 -10.46
N TYR A 90 5.89 0.61 -9.99
CA TYR A 90 5.09 0.95 -8.82
C TYR A 90 3.60 0.65 -9.04
N ASP A 91 3.06 0.96 -10.22
CA ASP A 91 1.67 0.64 -10.61
C ASP A 91 1.41 -0.88 -10.55
N LEU A 92 2.33 -1.70 -11.07
CA LEU A 92 2.20 -3.16 -11.06
C LEU A 92 2.22 -3.72 -9.65
N LEU A 93 3.13 -3.23 -8.79
CA LEU A 93 3.19 -3.61 -7.39
C LEU A 93 1.89 -3.25 -6.66
N ALA A 94 1.42 -2.01 -6.80
CA ALA A 94 0.17 -1.56 -6.20
C ALA A 94 -1.04 -2.37 -6.67
N ARG A 95 -1.15 -2.64 -7.98
CA ARG A 95 -2.23 -3.47 -8.54
C ARG A 95 -2.20 -4.90 -8.00
N ARG A 96 -1.01 -5.50 -7.89
CA ARG A 96 -0.85 -6.86 -7.35
C ARG A 96 -1.29 -6.95 -5.89
N ILE A 97 -0.95 -5.95 -5.08
CA ILE A 97 -1.38 -5.88 -3.68
C ILE A 97 -2.90 -5.66 -3.60
N ALA A 98 -3.43 -4.69 -4.33
CA ALA A 98 -4.85 -4.38 -4.34
C ALA A 98 -5.73 -5.53 -4.82
N ALA A 99 -5.29 -6.24 -5.87
CA ALA A 99 -5.97 -7.43 -6.38
C ALA A 99 -6.02 -8.56 -5.34
N HIS A 100 -4.93 -8.77 -4.58
CA HIS A 100 -4.92 -9.78 -3.51
C HIS A 100 -5.88 -9.43 -2.36
N LEU A 101 -5.97 -8.14 -2.01
CA LEU A 101 -6.83 -7.65 -0.93
C LEU A 101 -8.29 -7.46 -1.34
N ASP A 102 -8.59 -7.50 -2.64
CA ASP A 102 -9.86 -7.03 -3.21
C ASP A 102 -10.16 -5.57 -2.78
N TRP A 103 -9.13 -4.73 -2.91
CA TRP A 103 -9.11 -3.30 -2.52
C TRP A 103 -8.99 -2.41 -3.75
N VAL A 104 -9.28 -1.12 -3.60
CA VAL A 104 -9.05 -0.09 -4.62
C VAL A 104 -7.60 0.40 -4.51
N ALA A 105 -6.95 0.69 -5.63
CA ALA A 105 -5.67 1.38 -5.68
C ALA A 105 -5.79 2.67 -6.50
N VAL A 106 -5.29 3.78 -5.97
CA VAL A 106 -5.26 5.08 -6.63
C VAL A 106 -3.92 5.78 -6.44
N GLU A 107 -3.60 6.69 -7.35
CA GLU A 107 -2.57 7.70 -7.16
C GLU A 107 -3.12 8.86 -6.33
N ALA A 108 -2.50 9.15 -5.19
CA ALA A 108 -2.90 10.25 -4.34
C ALA A 108 -2.53 11.59 -5.01
N GLY A 109 -3.51 12.50 -5.12
CA GLY A 109 -3.34 13.83 -5.69
C GLY A 109 -3.76 13.97 -7.16
N GLU A 110 -3.71 12.89 -7.95
CA GLU A 110 -4.14 12.91 -9.38
C GLU A 110 -5.42 12.10 -9.65
N GLU A 111 -5.99 11.45 -8.63
CA GLU A 111 -7.22 10.62 -8.71
C GLU A 111 -7.16 9.48 -9.77
N ARG A 112 -5.97 9.16 -10.28
CA ARG A 112 -5.79 8.08 -11.25
C ARG A 112 -6.05 6.73 -10.58
N GLN A 113 -7.15 6.09 -10.97
CA GLN A 113 -7.46 4.74 -10.50
C GLN A 113 -6.58 3.70 -11.18
N LEU A 114 -5.83 2.95 -10.38
CA LEU A 114 -4.96 1.87 -10.83
C LEU A 114 -5.66 0.51 -10.78
N TRP A 115 -6.49 0.29 -9.77
CA TRP A 115 -7.23 -0.95 -9.56
C TRP A 115 -8.59 -0.68 -8.87
N PRO A 116 -9.67 -1.38 -9.25
CA PRO A 116 -9.77 -2.26 -10.42
C PRO A 116 -9.52 -1.45 -11.71
N PRO A 117 -9.03 -2.07 -12.79
CA PRO A 117 -8.84 -1.35 -14.05
C PRO A 117 -10.20 -0.80 -14.50
N SER A 118 -10.24 0.47 -14.86
CA SER A 118 -11.43 1.08 -15.47
C SER A 118 -11.86 0.23 -16.64
N ARG A 119 -13.15 -0.17 -16.69
CA ARG A 119 -13.69 -0.80 -17.90
C ARG A 119 -13.63 0.25 -19.01
N GLY A 120 -12.72 0.04 -19.96
CA GLY A 120 -12.70 0.78 -21.23
C GLY A 120 -13.95 0.52 -22.04
#